data_AF-A0A4Y8YYI3-F1
#
_entry.id   AF-A0A4Y8YYI3-F1
#
_cell.length_a   1.000
_cell.length_b   1.000
_cell.length_c   1.000
_cell.angle_alpha   90.00
_cell.angle_beta   90.00
_cell.angle_gamma   90.00
#
_symmetry.space_group_name_H-M   'P 1'
#
loop_
_entity.id
_entity.type
_entity.pdbx_description
1 polymer ?
#
loop_
_entity_poly.entity_id
_entity_poly.type
_entity_poly.pdbx_seq_one_letter_code
_entity_poly.pdbx_strand_id
1 'polypeptide(L)'
;MIDFRNWLTPPPPDSTAPPPDARERTTIKVEIAIVLLVTFGLSGMSSILSLVEDALQTASLSDQTVALNSSRSSFSVIDLLFQLLSILRLCAWGSLGLYLLWRADLAPRVIGLAKPRLKIDLGHGVGLAALIGLPGLALYLVGNALGFNLNVVPSALDDHWWRVPALILYALANSGAEEIIVVAYLISRLRRLGLSENKSLLCSSLLRGSYHFYQGVGGGGGNFLMGLVFGRYWQRTGRLWPLLIAHALIDIVAFVGYALLREHLTWLP
;
A
#
# COMPACT_ATOMS: atom_id res chain seq x y z
N MET A 1 -17.10 -24.80 8.28
CA MET A 1 -15.91 -24.97 9.14
C MET A 1 -14.74 -24.32 8.40
N ILE A 2 -14.08 -23.32 8.98
CA ILE A 2 -12.94 -22.65 8.33
C ILE A 2 -11.77 -23.62 8.34
N ASP A 3 -11.25 -23.98 7.17
CA ASP A 3 -10.04 -24.79 7.06
C ASP A 3 -8.81 -23.92 7.34
N PHE A 4 -8.44 -23.83 8.61
CA PHE A 4 -7.30 -23.04 9.09
C PHE A 4 -5.98 -23.45 8.43
N ARG A 5 -5.79 -24.74 8.13
CA ARG A 5 -4.55 -25.23 7.52
C ARG A 5 -4.41 -24.69 6.11
N ASN A 6 -5.49 -24.74 5.33
CA ASN A 6 -5.51 -24.15 3.98
C ASN A 6 -5.37 -22.63 3.98
N TRP A 7 -5.74 -21.95 5.07
CA TRP A 7 -5.47 -20.52 5.23
C TRP A 7 -4.02 -20.22 5.58
N LEU A 8 -3.33 -21.06 6.36
CA LEU A 8 -1.93 -20.84 6.77
C LEU A 8 -0.92 -21.25 5.70
N THR A 9 -1.23 -22.30 4.94
CA THR A 9 -0.40 -22.84 3.86
C THR A 9 -1.27 -23.07 2.62
N PRO A 10 -1.67 -22.00 1.91
CA PRO A 10 -2.42 -22.19 0.68
C PRO A 10 -1.56 -22.95 -0.35
N PRO A 11 -2.15 -23.87 -1.13
CA PRO A 11 -1.46 -24.41 -2.29
C PRO A 11 -1.19 -23.28 -3.29
N PRO A 12 -0.06 -23.32 -4.00
CA PRO A 12 0.17 -22.39 -5.11
C PRO A 12 -0.92 -22.57 -6.18
N PRO A 13 -1.25 -21.53 -6.95
CA PRO A 13 -2.18 -21.66 -8.07
C PRO A 13 -1.69 -22.72 -9.06
N ASP A 14 -2.61 -23.48 -9.65
CA ASP A 14 -2.27 -24.44 -10.70
C ASP A 14 -1.61 -23.71 -11.88
N SER A 15 -0.31 -23.95 -12.05
CA SER A 15 0.48 -23.41 -13.16
C SER A 15 0.70 -24.50 -14.18
N THR A 16 0.11 -24.35 -15.36
CA THR A 16 0.40 -25.21 -16.52
C THR A 16 1.73 -24.84 -17.20
N ALA A 17 2.30 -23.68 -16.86
CA ALA A 17 3.57 -23.23 -17.42
C ALA A 17 4.74 -24.04 -16.83
N PRO A 18 5.72 -24.47 -17.65
CA PRO A 18 6.90 -25.17 -17.17
C PRO A 18 7.70 -24.26 -16.22
N PRO A 19 8.50 -24.84 -15.30
CA PRO A 19 9.42 -24.07 -14.46
C PRO A 19 10.32 -23.18 -15.33
N PRO A 20 10.63 -21.94 -14.90
CA PRO A 20 11.45 -21.04 -15.71
C PRO A 20 12.86 -21.59 -15.87
N ASP A 21 13.45 -21.40 -17.05
CA ASP A 21 14.85 -21.69 -17.29
C ASP A 21 15.77 -20.65 -16.60
N ALA A 22 17.09 -20.82 -16.70
CA ALA A 22 18.05 -19.92 -16.05
C ALA A 22 17.98 -18.47 -16.58
N ARG A 23 17.68 -18.31 -17.88
CA ARG A 23 17.59 -17.00 -18.52
C ARG A 23 16.33 -16.28 -18.07
N GLU A 24 15.18 -16.95 -18.09
CA GLU A 24 13.91 -16.40 -17.64
C GLU A 24 13.96 -16.01 -16.16
N ARG A 25 14.56 -16.85 -15.30
CA ARG A 25 14.79 -16.49 -13.87
C ARG A 25 15.59 -15.20 -13.73
N THR A 26 16.63 -15.01 -14.55
CA THR A 26 17.46 -13.81 -14.51
C THR A 26 16.66 -12.59 -14.98
N THR A 27 15.91 -12.71 -16.08
CA THR A 27 15.04 -11.64 -16.57
C THR A 27 14.00 -11.23 -15.54
N ILE A 28 13.35 -12.18 -14.86
CA ILE A 28 12.36 -11.87 -13.81
C ILE A 28 13.02 -11.15 -12.62
N LYS A 29 14.22 -11.57 -12.18
CA LYS A 29 14.93 -10.88 -11.09
C LYS A 29 15.26 -9.43 -11.47
N VAL A 30 15.74 -9.21 -12.69
CA VAL A 30 16.03 -7.87 -13.22
C VAL A 30 14.74 -7.04 -13.33
N GLU A 31 13.66 -7.64 -13.83
CA GLU A 31 12.35 -6.98 -13.92
C GLU A 31 11.85 -6.53 -12.54
N ILE A 32 11.87 -7.43 -11.54
CA ILE A 32 11.49 -7.10 -10.16
C ILE A 32 12.38 -5.95 -9.64
N ALA A 33 13.70 -6.04 -9.81
CA ALA A 33 14.62 -5.01 -9.33
C ALA A 33 14.31 -3.63 -9.94
N ILE A 34 14.11 -3.56 -11.25
CA ILE A 34 13.77 -2.31 -11.95
C ILE A 34 12.42 -1.77 -11.47
N VAL A 35 11.39 -2.63 -11.44
CA VAL A 35 10.04 -2.21 -11.00
C VAL A 35 10.08 -1.67 -9.58
N LEU A 36 10.75 -2.38 -8.65
CA LEU A 36 10.86 -1.92 -7.27
C LEU A 36 11.66 -0.63 -7.18
N LEU A 37 12.81 -0.50 -7.85
CA LEU A 37 13.59 0.74 -7.84
C LEU A 37 12.80 1.93 -8.37
N VAL A 38 12.04 1.76 -9.46
CA VAL A 38 11.22 2.84 -10.05
C VAL A 38 10.02 3.22 -9.18
N THR A 39 9.55 2.31 -8.32
CA THR A 39 8.33 2.48 -7.52
C THR A 39 8.61 2.54 -6.01
N PHE A 40 8.37 1.46 -5.29
CA PHE A 40 8.33 1.42 -3.83
C PHE A 40 9.66 1.05 -3.18
N GLY A 41 10.60 0.47 -3.92
CA GLY A 41 11.91 0.04 -3.42
C GLY A 41 12.82 1.20 -3.03
N LEU A 42 12.95 2.23 -3.87
CA LEU A 42 13.66 3.46 -3.50
C LEU A 42 12.96 4.16 -2.33
N SER A 43 11.63 4.25 -2.38
CA SER A 43 10.81 4.82 -1.30
C SER A 43 11.05 4.09 0.03
N GLY A 44 11.18 2.77 0.02
CA GLY A 44 11.52 1.94 1.18
C GLY A 44 12.89 2.24 1.77
N MET A 45 13.92 2.30 0.92
CA MET A 45 15.27 2.64 1.38
C MET A 45 15.32 4.06 1.95
N SER A 46 14.71 5.04 1.28
CA SER A 46 14.61 6.42 1.77
C SER A 46 13.83 6.51 3.08
N SER A 47 12.76 5.73 3.24
CA SER A 47 11.95 5.73 4.46
C SER A 47 12.70 5.17 5.66
N ILE A 48 13.50 4.11 5.45
CA ILE A 48 14.36 3.56 6.50
C ILE A 48 15.44 4.59 6.89
N LEU A 49 16.07 5.24 5.92
CA LEU A 49 17.06 6.28 6.19
C LEU A 49 16.45 7.46 6.95
N SER A 50 15.25 7.90 6.56
CA SER A 50 14.51 8.97 7.25
C SER A 50 14.26 8.61 8.71
N LEU A 51 13.77 7.38 8.98
CA LEU A 51 13.57 6.92 10.36
C LEU A 51 14.87 6.89 11.18
N VAL A 52 15.98 6.46 10.58
CA VAL A 52 17.28 6.45 11.26
C VAL A 52 17.74 7.88 11.55
N GLU A 53 17.59 8.80 10.60
CA GLU A 53 17.90 10.21 10.80
C GLU A 53 17.06 10.82 11.93
N ASP A 54 15.74 10.61 11.89
CA ASP A 54 14.79 11.09 12.91
C ASP A 54 15.10 10.52 14.29
N ALA A 55 15.50 9.25 14.38
CA ALA A 55 15.87 8.59 15.63
C ALA A 55 17.23 9.04 16.21
N LEU A 56 18.08 9.64 15.39
CA LEU A 56 19.36 10.21 15.82
C LEU A 56 19.22 11.67 16.30
N GLN A 57 18.08 12.31 16.04
CA GLN A 57 17.81 13.66 16.56
C GLN A 57 17.62 13.63 18.09
N THR A 58 17.82 14.79 18.72
CA THR A 58 17.61 14.94 20.18
C THR A 58 16.14 14.97 20.57
N ALA A 59 15.26 15.37 19.65
CA ALA A 59 13.81 15.36 19.84
C ALA A 59 13.25 13.94 19.74
N SER A 60 12.21 13.62 20.51
CA SER A 60 11.54 12.32 20.39
C SER A 60 10.84 12.21 19.02
N LEU A 61 10.61 10.98 18.53
CA LEU A 61 9.89 10.79 17.26
C LEU A 61 8.49 11.42 17.31
N SER A 62 7.80 11.32 18.44
CA SER A 62 6.47 11.91 18.65
C SER A 62 6.45 13.45 18.63
N ASP A 63 7.59 14.12 18.76
CA ASP A 63 7.69 15.58 18.61
C ASP A 63 7.90 16.00 17.14
N GLN A 64 8.25 15.05 16.28
CA GLN A 64 8.53 15.28 14.86
C GLN A 64 7.27 15.03 14.02
N THR A 65 7.14 15.73 12.89
CA THR A 65 5.94 15.70 12.06
C THR A 65 6.27 15.34 10.63
N VAL A 66 5.46 14.46 10.04
CA VAL A 66 5.53 14.13 8.61
C VAL A 66 4.17 14.27 7.97
N ALA A 67 4.13 14.96 6.84
CA ALA A 67 2.90 15.19 6.08
C ALA A 67 2.84 14.29 4.85
N LEU A 68 1.68 13.66 4.62
CA LEU A 68 1.47 12.72 3.51
C LEU A 68 1.08 13.45 2.21
N ASN A 69 0.08 14.33 2.31
CA ASN A 69 -0.43 15.13 1.20
C ASN A 69 -0.15 16.60 1.47
N SER A 70 1.01 17.09 1.05
CA SER A 70 1.46 18.46 1.29
C SER A 70 1.28 19.34 0.05
N SER A 71 0.99 20.61 0.28
CA SER A 71 1.04 21.64 -0.77
C SER A 71 2.48 21.82 -1.26
N ARG A 72 2.63 21.97 -2.58
CA ARG A 72 3.90 22.24 -3.26
C ARG A 72 3.97 23.65 -3.83
N SER A 73 2.85 24.38 -3.85
CA SER A 73 2.78 25.72 -4.37
C SER A 73 1.75 26.53 -3.60
N SER A 74 2.05 27.80 -3.32
CA SER A 74 1.07 28.74 -2.80
C SER A 74 0.02 29.16 -3.85
N PHE A 75 0.23 28.84 -5.12
CA PHE A 75 -0.74 29.11 -6.19
C PHE A 75 -1.68 27.91 -6.37
N SER A 76 -2.95 28.08 -5.99
CA SER A 76 -3.95 26.98 -5.94
C SER A 76 -4.02 26.12 -7.21
N VAL A 77 -4.04 26.73 -8.40
CA VAL A 77 -4.11 25.97 -9.68
C VAL A 77 -2.82 25.19 -9.93
N ILE A 78 -1.65 25.78 -9.61
CA ILE A 78 -0.37 25.10 -9.78
C ILE A 78 -0.26 23.94 -8.79
N ASP A 79 -0.74 24.12 -7.56
CA ASP A 79 -0.74 23.03 -6.58
C ASP A 79 -1.66 21.88 -7.00
N LEU A 80 -2.87 22.17 -7.49
CA LEU A 80 -3.76 21.16 -8.08
C LEU A 80 -3.04 20.36 -9.18
N LEU A 81 -2.32 21.03 -10.09
CA LEU A 81 -1.57 20.36 -11.14
C LEU A 81 -0.48 19.44 -10.57
N PHE A 82 0.22 19.83 -9.51
CA PHE A 82 1.18 18.97 -8.82
C PHE A 82 0.51 17.76 -8.14
N GLN A 83 -0.69 17.92 -7.56
CA GLN A 83 -1.45 16.80 -7.02
C GLN A 83 -1.87 15.83 -8.13
N LEU A 84 -2.37 16.35 -9.26
CA LEU A 84 -2.74 15.55 -10.43
C LEU A 84 -1.54 14.82 -11.05
N LEU A 85 -0.36 15.45 -11.11
CA LEU A 85 0.87 14.78 -11.54
C LEU A 85 1.27 13.65 -10.60
N SER A 86 1.09 13.83 -9.29
CA SER A 86 1.37 12.79 -8.29
C SER A 86 0.41 11.60 -8.44
N ILE A 87 -0.88 11.87 -8.68
CA ILE A 87 -1.91 10.87 -8.99
C ILE A 87 -1.57 10.13 -10.28
N LEU A 88 -1.23 10.85 -11.35
CA LEU A 88 -0.86 10.27 -12.64
C LEU A 88 0.36 9.34 -12.52
N ARG A 89 1.35 9.71 -11.71
CA ARG A 89 2.52 8.87 -11.42
C ARG A 89 2.11 7.55 -10.76
N LEU A 90 1.23 7.58 -9.76
CA LEU A 90 0.71 6.36 -9.10
C LEU A 90 -0.07 5.48 -10.10
N CYS A 91 -0.93 6.09 -10.92
CA CYS A 91 -1.62 5.39 -12.01
C CYS A 91 -0.63 4.74 -13.00
N ALA A 92 0.47 5.42 -13.34
CA ALA A 92 1.51 4.90 -14.21
C ALA A 92 2.24 3.70 -13.57
N TRP A 93 2.55 3.77 -12.27
CA TRP A 93 3.14 2.65 -11.52
C TRP A 93 2.23 1.42 -11.52
N GLY A 94 0.96 1.58 -11.16
CA GLY A 94 -0.02 0.49 -11.20
C GLY A 94 -0.18 -0.08 -12.62
N SER A 95 -0.25 0.79 -13.63
CA SER A 95 -0.37 0.38 -15.03
C SER A 95 0.85 -0.41 -15.52
N LEU A 96 2.07 -0.02 -15.10
CA LEU A 96 3.29 -0.76 -15.40
C LEU A 96 3.22 -2.19 -14.82
N GLY A 97 2.79 -2.34 -13.57
CA GLY A 97 2.60 -3.64 -12.94
C GLY A 97 1.60 -4.52 -13.70
N LEU A 98 0.46 -3.96 -14.08
CA LEU A 98 -0.54 -4.65 -14.90
C LEU A 98 -0.01 -5.05 -16.28
N TYR A 99 0.71 -4.14 -16.94
CA TYR A 99 1.28 -4.39 -18.25
C TYR A 99 2.27 -5.56 -18.19
N LEU A 100 3.17 -5.57 -17.21
CA LEU A 100 4.13 -6.66 -17.04
C LEU A 100 3.42 -7.99 -16.72
N LEU A 101 2.44 -7.98 -15.82
CA LEU A 101 1.61 -9.16 -15.53
C LEU A 101 0.95 -9.70 -16.80
N TRP A 102 0.35 -8.83 -17.61
CA TRP A 102 -0.24 -9.21 -18.90
C TRP A 102 0.80 -9.80 -19.86
N ARG A 103 2.01 -9.23 -19.93
CA ARG A 103 3.14 -9.74 -20.73
C ARG A 103 3.64 -11.11 -20.28
N ALA A 104 3.26 -11.57 -19.09
CA ALA A 104 3.59 -12.89 -18.57
C ALA A 104 2.35 -13.78 -18.42
N ASP A 105 1.34 -13.55 -19.27
CA ASP A 105 0.11 -14.34 -19.35
C ASP A 105 -0.75 -14.31 -18.08
N LEU A 106 -0.51 -13.35 -17.18
CA LEU A 106 -1.32 -13.06 -16.00
C LEU A 106 -2.23 -11.87 -16.28
N ALA A 107 -3.22 -12.07 -17.15
CA ALA A 107 -4.18 -11.01 -17.49
C ALA A 107 -4.89 -10.44 -16.23
N PRO A 108 -5.37 -9.18 -16.25
CA PRO A 108 -6.03 -8.56 -15.09
C PRO A 108 -7.15 -9.41 -14.46
N ARG A 109 -7.89 -10.18 -15.27
CA ARG A 109 -8.90 -11.12 -14.77
C ARG A 109 -8.33 -12.22 -13.86
N VAL A 110 -7.14 -12.73 -14.17
CA VAL A 110 -6.46 -13.82 -13.43
C VAL A 110 -6.05 -13.36 -12.04
N ILE A 111 -5.61 -12.11 -11.92
CA ILE A 111 -5.24 -11.51 -10.63
C ILE A 111 -6.44 -10.95 -9.86
N GLY A 112 -7.66 -11.11 -10.38
CA GLY A 112 -8.88 -10.68 -9.69
C GLY A 112 -9.36 -9.25 -9.97
N LEU A 113 -8.83 -8.61 -11.02
CA LEU A 113 -9.30 -7.34 -11.58
C LEU A 113 -10.23 -7.54 -12.80
N ALA A 114 -11.09 -8.54 -12.75
CA ALA A 114 -12.21 -8.68 -13.69
C ALA A 114 -13.29 -7.62 -13.42
N LYS A 115 -14.47 -7.70 -14.05
CA LYS A 115 -15.61 -6.86 -13.65
C LYS A 115 -15.91 -7.06 -12.15
N PRO A 116 -15.96 -5.98 -11.33
CA PRO A 116 -16.20 -6.11 -9.89
C PRO A 116 -17.60 -6.67 -9.62
N ARG A 117 -17.69 -7.57 -8.62
CA ARG A 117 -18.94 -8.03 -8.04
C ARG A 117 -19.34 -7.06 -6.94
N LEU A 118 -19.88 -5.92 -7.34
CA LEU A 118 -20.03 -4.71 -6.52
C LEU A 118 -20.45 -4.99 -5.07
N LYS A 119 -21.53 -5.75 -4.85
CA LYS A 119 -22.03 -6.06 -3.50
C LYS A 119 -21.04 -6.86 -2.64
N ILE A 120 -20.43 -7.89 -3.21
CA ILE A 120 -19.51 -8.79 -2.49
C ILE A 120 -18.17 -8.08 -2.26
N ASP A 121 -17.65 -7.43 -3.29
CA ASP A 121 -16.36 -6.76 -3.21
C ASP A 121 -16.39 -5.55 -2.29
N LEU A 122 -17.48 -4.77 -2.33
CA LEU A 122 -17.68 -3.68 -1.39
C LEU A 122 -17.85 -4.20 0.04
N GLY A 123 -18.66 -5.23 0.26
CA GLY A 123 -18.84 -5.81 1.60
C GLY A 123 -17.54 -6.32 2.20
N HIS A 124 -16.75 -7.08 1.44
CA HIS A 124 -15.44 -7.54 1.89
C HIS A 124 -14.44 -6.39 2.04
N GLY A 125 -14.45 -5.41 1.12
CA GLY A 125 -13.57 -4.25 1.20
C GLY A 125 -13.84 -3.39 2.44
N VAL A 126 -15.10 -3.11 2.76
CA VAL A 126 -15.49 -2.42 4.00
C VAL A 126 -15.09 -3.23 5.23
N GLY A 127 -15.34 -4.55 5.23
CA GLY A 127 -14.95 -5.43 6.33
C GLY A 127 -13.44 -5.44 6.56
N LEU A 128 -12.64 -5.54 5.49
CA LEU A 128 -11.17 -5.46 5.55
C LEU A 128 -10.68 -4.08 5.98
N ALA A 129 -11.32 -3.00 5.50
CA ALA A 129 -11.02 -1.63 5.92
C ALA A 129 -11.22 -1.45 7.42
N ALA A 130 -12.33 -1.95 7.98
CA ALA A 130 -12.58 -1.89 9.41
C ALA A 130 -11.59 -2.77 10.20
N LEU A 131 -11.29 -3.98 9.70
CA LEU A 131 -10.37 -4.93 10.31
C LEU A 131 -8.94 -4.39 10.42
N ILE A 132 -8.50 -3.57 9.47
CA ILE A 132 -7.15 -2.99 9.46
C ILE A 132 -7.15 -1.56 10.03
N GLY A 133 -8.06 -0.71 9.56
CA GLY A 133 -8.10 0.72 9.88
C GLY A 133 -8.39 1.00 11.36
N LEU A 134 -9.32 0.29 11.98
CA LEU A 134 -9.65 0.50 13.40
C LEU A 134 -8.48 0.14 14.34
N PRO A 135 -7.92 -1.08 14.31
CA PRO A 135 -6.75 -1.39 15.12
C PRO A 135 -5.51 -0.63 14.67
N GLY A 136 -5.40 -0.26 13.38
CA GLY A 136 -4.33 0.59 12.87
C GLY A 136 -4.34 1.98 13.49
N LEU A 137 -5.51 2.62 13.61
CA LEU A 137 -5.67 3.88 14.32
C LEU A 137 -5.29 3.74 15.80
N ALA A 138 -5.73 2.67 16.46
CA ALA A 138 -5.34 2.40 17.85
C ALA A 138 -3.81 2.22 17.99
N LEU A 139 -3.18 1.45 17.10
CA LEU A 139 -1.73 1.24 17.07
C LEU A 139 -0.98 2.55 16.81
N TYR A 140 -1.49 3.41 15.92
CA TYR A 140 -0.93 4.74 15.67
C TYR A 140 -0.92 5.58 16.95
N LEU A 141 -2.09 5.70 17.61
CA LEU A 141 -2.25 6.50 18.82
C LEU A 141 -1.38 5.98 19.98
N VAL A 142 -1.34 4.66 20.19
CA VAL A 142 -0.50 4.04 21.23
C VAL A 142 0.98 4.24 20.90
N GLY A 143 1.39 3.99 19.65
CA GLY A 143 2.78 4.17 19.23
C GLY A 143 3.24 5.63 19.33
N ASN A 144 2.37 6.59 19.01
CA ASN A 144 2.64 8.00 19.18
C ASN A 144 2.77 8.38 20.67
N ALA A 145 1.82 7.95 21.51
CA ALA A 145 1.86 8.20 22.96
C ALA A 145 3.10 7.59 23.65
N LEU A 146 3.65 6.50 23.09
CA LEU A 146 4.88 5.85 23.56
C LEU A 146 6.16 6.37 22.89
N GLY A 147 6.08 7.36 21.99
CA GLY A 147 7.24 7.93 21.31
C GLY A 147 7.85 7.08 20.19
N PHE A 148 7.13 6.07 19.69
CA PHE A 148 7.56 5.19 18.59
C PHE A 148 7.12 5.66 17.20
N ASN A 149 6.15 6.58 17.13
CA ASN A 149 5.62 7.13 15.89
C ASN A 149 5.82 8.64 15.82
N LEU A 150 6.01 9.14 14.60
CA LEU A 150 5.92 10.57 14.31
C LEU A 150 4.46 11.04 14.35
N ASN A 151 4.25 12.35 14.51
CA ASN A 151 2.95 12.95 14.24
C ASN A 151 2.72 12.94 12.72
N VAL A 152 1.80 12.08 12.28
CA VAL A 152 1.46 11.96 10.86
C VAL A 152 0.33 12.93 10.55
N VAL A 153 0.58 13.86 9.62
CA VAL A 153 -0.42 14.78 9.09
C VAL A 153 -0.94 14.21 7.75
N PRO A 154 -2.12 13.58 7.71
CA PRO A 154 -2.62 12.91 6.52
C PRO A 154 -2.88 13.87 5.35
N SER A 155 -3.24 15.12 5.64
CA SER A 155 -3.38 16.18 4.64
C SER A 155 -2.95 17.52 5.22
N ALA A 156 -1.96 18.15 4.57
CA ALA A 156 -1.50 19.51 4.77
C ALA A 156 -1.82 20.39 3.55
N LEU A 157 -2.82 20.01 2.74
CA LEU A 157 -3.34 20.83 1.66
C LEU A 157 -4.22 21.95 2.23
N ASP A 158 -4.04 23.15 1.69
CA ASP A 158 -4.85 24.33 2.00
C ASP A 158 -6.31 24.15 1.58
N ASP A 159 -7.20 24.95 2.17
CA ASP A 159 -8.63 24.83 1.88
C ASP A 159 -8.97 25.32 0.46
N HIS A 160 -9.16 24.36 -0.43
CA HIS A 160 -9.49 24.56 -1.82
C HIS A 160 -10.68 23.67 -2.21
N TRP A 161 -11.49 24.12 -3.17
CA TRP A 161 -12.64 23.35 -3.67
C TRP A 161 -12.24 21.95 -4.21
N TRP A 162 -11.01 21.83 -4.71
CA TRP A 162 -10.46 20.60 -5.27
C TRP A 162 -9.74 19.72 -4.23
N ARG A 163 -9.53 20.19 -2.99
CA ARG A 163 -8.81 19.45 -1.94
C ARG A 163 -9.39 18.06 -1.72
N VAL A 164 -10.69 17.98 -1.41
CA VAL A 164 -11.37 16.69 -1.16
C VAL A 164 -11.37 15.78 -2.40
N PRO A 165 -11.77 16.25 -3.61
CA PRO A 165 -11.66 15.45 -4.83
C PRO A 165 -10.24 14.91 -5.09
N ALA A 166 -9.21 15.74 -4.91
CA ALA A 166 -7.81 15.34 -5.12
C ALA A 166 -7.37 14.27 -4.12
N LEU A 167 -7.71 14.41 -2.83
CA LEU A 167 -7.41 13.41 -1.80
C LEU A 167 -8.09 12.06 -2.09
N ILE A 168 -9.35 12.07 -2.55
CA ILE A 168 -10.05 10.85 -2.94
C ILE A 168 -9.38 10.20 -4.15
N LEU A 169 -9.05 10.97 -5.19
CA LEU A 169 -8.36 10.45 -6.37
C LEU A 169 -6.98 9.91 -6.03
N TYR A 170 -6.24 10.58 -5.14
CA TYR A 170 -4.96 10.12 -4.65
C TYR A 170 -5.09 8.79 -3.90
N ALA A 171 -6.03 8.67 -2.96
CA ALA A 171 -6.29 7.41 -2.24
C ALA A 171 -6.60 6.24 -3.18
N LEU A 172 -7.43 6.47 -4.20
CA LEU A 172 -7.74 5.46 -5.22
C LEU A 172 -6.50 5.07 -6.02
N ALA A 173 -5.69 6.05 -6.45
CA ALA A 173 -4.48 5.79 -7.23
C ALA A 173 -3.39 5.11 -6.41
N ASN A 174 -3.23 5.51 -5.14
CA ASN A 174 -2.26 4.93 -4.20
C ASN A 174 -2.60 3.47 -3.92
N SER A 175 -3.86 3.21 -3.55
CA SER A 175 -4.39 1.86 -3.38
C SER A 175 -4.17 1.00 -4.64
N GLY A 176 -4.47 1.54 -5.82
CA GLY A 176 -4.23 0.83 -7.08
C GLY A 176 -2.76 0.48 -7.29
N ALA A 177 -1.86 1.46 -7.13
CA ALA A 177 -0.43 1.27 -7.30
C ALA A 177 0.13 0.21 -6.34
N GLU A 178 -0.20 0.33 -5.05
CA GLU A 178 0.30 -0.58 -4.02
C GLU A 178 -0.26 -1.99 -4.15
N GLU A 179 -1.58 -2.16 -4.28
CA GLU A 179 -2.16 -3.51 -4.35
C GLU A 179 -1.79 -4.23 -5.66
N ILE A 180 -1.63 -3.50 -6.76
CA ILE A 180 -1.18 -4.10 -8.02
C ILE A 180 0.30 -4.47 -7.94
N ILE A 181 1.19 -3.58 -7.50
CA ILE A 181 2.62 -3.83 -7.52
C ILE A 181 3.06 -4.75 -6.39
N VAL A 182 2.67 -4.42 -5.16
CA VAL A 182 3.20 -5.07 -3.96
C VAL A 182 2.51 -6.39 -3.69
N VAL A 183 1.20 -6.50 -3.95
CA VAL A 183 0.46 -7.76 -3.77
C VAL A 183 0.44 -8.58 -5.06
N ALA A 184 -0.26 -8.12 -6.11
CA ALA A 184 -0.50 -8.96 -7.28
C ALA A 184 0.79 -9.26 -8.07
N TYR A 185 1.55 -8.22 -8.43
CA TYR A 185 2.76 -8.35 -9.25
C TYR A 185 3.87 -9.07 -8.48
N LEU A 186 4.31 -8.54 -7.34
CA LEU A 186 5.48 -9.06 -6.65
C LEU A 186 5.27 -10.51 -6.19
N ILE A 187 4.13 -10.84 -5.57
CA ILE A 187 3.86 -12.22 -5.15
C ILE A 187 3.84 -13.17 -6.35
N SER A 188 3.21 -12.78 -7.47
CA SER A 188 3.19 -13.59 -8.69
C SER A 188 4.59 -13.83 -9.27
N ARG A 189 5.44 -12.79 -9.29
CA ARG A 189 6.81 -12.89 -9.79
C ARG A 189 7.70 -13.76 -8.90
N LEU A 190 7.59 -13.60 -7.58
CA LEU A 190 8.32 -14.43 -6.62
C LEU A 190 7.90 -15.91 -6.71
N ARG A 191 6.60 -16.19 -6.88
CA ARG A 191 6.10 -17.55 -7.18
C ARG A 191 6.71 -18.12 -8.45
N ARG A 192 6.78 -17.32 -9.54
CA ARG A 192 7.41 -17.75 -10.80
C ARG A 192 8.88 -18.11 -10.58
N LEU A 193 9.59 -17.40 -9.70
CA LEU A 193 10.96 -17.73 -9.28
C LEU A 193 11.07 -18.98 -8.38
N GLY A 194 9.96 -19.59 -7.99
CA GLY A 194 9.90 -20.80 -7.16
C GLY A 194 9.81 -20.54 -5.66
N LEU A 195 9.55 -19.30 -5.22
CA LEU A 195 9.27 -19.04 -3.80
C LEU A 195 7.89 -19.58 -3.44
N SER A 196 7.79 -20.18 -2.25
CA SER A 196 6.52 -20.64 -1.71
C SER A 196 5.57 -19.49 -1.42
N GLU A 197 4.27 -19.78 -1.31
CA GLU A 197 3.24 -18.80 -0.97
C GLU A 197 3.62 -17.94 0.25
N ASN A 198 4.08 -18.57 1.32
CA ASN A 198 4.41 -17.85 2.55
C ASN A 198 5.70 -17.01 2.43
N LYS A 199 6.69 -17.46 1.65
CA LYS A 199 7.90 -16.66 1.40
C LYS A 199 7.58 -15.44 0.55
N SER A 200 6.80 -15.62 -0.51
CA SER A 200 6.35 -14.53 -1.39
C SER A 200 5.51 -13.51 -0.62
N LEU A 201 4.60 -13.98 0.24
CA LEU A 201 3.80 -13.12 1.13
C LEU A 201 4.68 -12.32 2.09
N LEU A 202 5.66 -12.97 2.73
CA LEU A 202 6.57 -12.31 3.66
C LEU A 202 7.40 -11.23 2.97
N CYS A 203 8.00 -11.52 1.82
CA CYS A 203 8.76 -10.53 1.05
C CYS A 203 7.90 -9.34 0.62
N SER A 204 6.68 -9.60 0.16
CA SER A 204 5.71 -8.56 -0.20
C SER A 204 5.34 -7.68 1.00
N SER A 205 5.07 -8.29 2.15
CA SER A 205 4.69 -7.58 3.38
C SER A 205 5.84 -6.77 3.96
N LEU A 206 7.07 -7.30 3.90
CA LEU A 206 8.29 -6.58 4.30
C LEU A 206 8.55 -5.37 3.41
N LEU A 207 8.36 -5.51 2.09
CA LEU A 207 8.42 -4.37 1.18
C LEU A 207 7.36 -3.34 1.57
N ARG A 208 6.12 -3.76 1.84
CA ARG A 208 5.05 -2.86 2.30
C ARG A 208 5.47 -2.07 3.54
N GLY A 209 5.88 -2.76 4.59
CA GLY A 209 6.33 -2.08 5.81
C GLY A 209 7.50 -1.13 5.58
N SER A 210 8.44 -1.47 4.68
CA SER A 210 9.66 -0.69 4.49
C SER A 210 9.41 0.72 3.97
N TYR A 211 8.51 0.90 3.01
CA TYR A 211 8.18 2.23 2.48
C TYR A 211 7.23 3.04 3.36
N HIS A 212 6.94 2.57 4.58
CA HIS A 212 6.16 3.31 5.59
C HIS A 212 6.95 3.61 6.87
N PHE A 213 8.23 3.23 6.97
CA PHE A 213 9.02 3.52 8.18
C PHE A 213 9.24 5.01 8.43
N TYR A 214 9.08 5.88 7.44
CA TYR A 214 9.12 7.33 7.61
C TYR A 214 8.02 7.86 8.54
N GLN A 215 6.98 7.07 8.82
CA GLN A 215 5.91 7.40 9.77
C GLN A 215 6.27 6.97 11.21
N GLY A 216 7.40 6.28 11.40
CA GLY A 216 7.80 5.63 12.64
C GLY A 216 7.67 4.12 12.61
N VAL A 217 8.06 3.48 13.72
CA VAL A 217 8.11 2.01 13.83
C VAL A 217 6.71 1.40 13.76
N GLY A 218 5.72 2.04 14.39
CA GLY A 218 4.32 1.60 14.35
C GLY A 218 3.69 1.76 12.96
N GLY A 219 4.03 2.81 12.21
CA GLY A 219 3.59 2.99 10.83
C GLY A 219 4.09 1.89 9.89
N GLY A 220 5.39 1.58 9.95
CA GLY A 220 5.98 0.46 9.20
C GLY A 220 5.43 -0.91 9.64
N GLY A 221 5.31 -1.13 10.95
CA GLY A 221 4.77 -2.37 11.52
C GLY A 221 3.30 -2.62 11.16
N GLY A 222 2.45 -1.58 11.24
CA GLY A 222 1.05 -1.65 10.85
C GLY A 222 0.88 -2.01 9.37
N ASN A 223 1.69 -1.40 8.50
CA ASN A 223 1.67 -1.69 7.06
C ASN A 223 2.22 -3.08 6.71
N PHE A 224 3.21 -3.57 7.45
CA PHE A 224 3.64 -4.97 7.36
C PHE A 224 2.49 -5.94 7.69
N LEU A 225 1.74 -5.70 8.78
CA LEU A 225 0.59 -6.52 9.16
C LEU A 225 -0.54 -6.44 8.14
N MET A 226 -0.83 -5.25 7.61
CA MET A 226 -1.78 -5.08 6.51
C MET A 226 -1.34 -5.89 5.29
N GLY A 227 -0.06 -5.85 4.92
CA GLY A 227 0.52 -6.65 3.84
C GLY A 227 0.28 -8.15 4.02
N LEU A 228 0.46 -8.67 5.25
CA LEU A 228 0.20 -10.08 5.56
C LEU A 228 -1.28 -10.45 5.35
N VAL A 229 -2.19 -9.62 5.86
CA VAL A 229 -3.65 -9.86 5.77
C VAL A 229 -4.11 -9.76 4.31
N PHE A 230 -3.72 -8.69 3.62
CA PHE A 230 -4.15 -8.42 2.25
C PHE A 230 -3.56 -9.42 1.27
N GLY A 231 -2.25 -9.65 1.35
CA GLY A 231 -1.59 -10.66 0.53
C GLY A 231 -2.18 -12.04 0.77
N ARG A 232 -2.43 -12.45 2.02
CA ARG A 232 -3.06 -13.74 2.31
C ARG A 232 -4.49 -13.83 1.77
N TYR A 233 -5.28 -12.77 1.94
CA TYR A 233 -6.63 -12.71 1.39
C TYR A 233 -6.61 -12.90 -0.13
N TRP A 234 -5.67 -12.24 -0.83
CA TRP A 234 -5.51 -12.39 -2.27
C TRP A 234 -5.03 -13.80 -2.65
N GLN A 235 -4.05 -14.37 -1.96
CA GLN A 235 -3.59 -15.75 -2.19
C GLN A 235 -4.74 -16.77 -2.11
N ARG A 236 -5.69 -16.55 -1.18
CA ARG A 236 -6.80 -17.47 -0.93
C ARG A 236 -7.98 -17.29 -1.86
N THR A 237 -8.27 -16.04 -2.23
CA THR A 237 -9.49 -15.71 -2.98
C THR A 237 -9.22 -15.44 -4.45
N GLY A 238 -7.99 -15.06 -4.81
CA GLY A 238 -7.63 -14.57 -6.14
C GLY A 238 -8.34 -13.26 -6.50
N ARG A 239 -8.84 -12.49 -5.52
CA ARG A 239 -9.63 -11.27 -5.76
C ARG A 239 -8.90 -10.03 -5.25
N LEU A 240 -8.60 -9.10 -6.16
CA LEU A 240 -7.90 -7.86 -5.83
C LEU A 240 -8.85 -6.71 -5.47
N TRP A 241 -10.04 -6.64 -6.08
CA TRP A 241 -11.02 -5.57 -5.83
C TRP A 241 -11.32 -5.28 -4.36
N PRO A 242 -11.56 -6.28 -3.49
CA PRO A 242 -11.77 -6.02 -2.06
C PRO A 242 -10.60 -5.30 -1.40
N LEU A 243 -9.36 -5.59 -1.83
CA LEU A 243 -8.16 -4.94 -1.31
C LEU A 243 -8.06 -3.49 -1.77
N LEU A 244 -8.36 -3.23 -3.05
CA LEU A 244 -8.38 -1.87 -3.60
C LEU A 244 -9.41 -1.01 -2.85
N ILE A 245 -10.61 -1.56 -2.66
CA ILE A 245 -11.68 -0.88 -1.93
C ILE A 245 -11.26 -0.65 -0.47
N ALA A 246 -10.72 -1.67 0.19
CA ALA A 246 -10.35 -1.57 1.60
C ALA A 246 -9.26 -0.52 1.83
N HIS A 247 -8.18 -0.57 1.06
CA HIS A 247 -7.08 0.39 1.14
C HIS A 247 -7.56 1.80 0.81
N ALA A 248 -8.26 1.99 -0.32
CA ALA A 248 -8.78 3.31 -0.66
C ALA A 248 -9.73 3.87 0.42
N LEU A 249 -10.55 3.04 1.05
CA LEU A 249 -11.40 3.48 2.16
C LEU A 249 -10.59 3.91 3.39
N ILE A 250 -9.56 3.16 3.76
CA ILE A 250 -8.66 3.54 4.87
C ILE A 250 -8.02 4.90 4.57
N ASP A 251 -7.46 5.06 3.37
CA ASP A 251 -6.80 6.30 2.93
C ASP A 251 -7.79 7.47 2.85
N ILE A 252 -8.99 7.28 2.27
CA ILE A 252 -10.02 8.32 2.19
C ILE A 252 -10.43 8.77 3.60
N VAL A 253 -10.68 7.83 4.52
CA VAL A 253 -11.04 8.15 5.90
C VAL A 253 -9.91 8.90 6.60
N ALA A 254 -8.65 8.49 6.41
CA ALA A 254 -7.50 9.17 6.99
C ALA A 254 -7.33 10.59 6.40
N PHE A 255 -7.30 10.72 5.07
CA PHE A 255 -7.00 11.98 4.38
C PHE A 255 -8.16 12.97 4.51
N VAL A 256 -9.36 12.57 4.08
CA VAL A 256 -10.55 13.44 4.07
C VAL A 256 -11.08 13.63 5.48
N GLY A 257 -11.10 12.58 6.29
CA GLY A 257 -11.54 12.68 7.68
C GLY A 257 -10.66 13.63 8.48
N TYR A 258 -9.33 13.54 8.35
CA TYR A 258 -8.44 14.52 8.98
C TYR A 258 -8.67 15.94 8.44
N ALA A 259 -8.71 16.09 7.11
CA ALA A 259 -8.89 17.37 6.44
C ALA A 259 -10.18 18.12 6.84
N LEU A 260 -11.25 17.41 7.17
CA LEU A 260 -12.55 17.98 7.53
C LEU A 260 -12.81 18.04 9.04
N LEU A 261 -12.23 17.13 9.83
CA LEU A 261 -12.60 16.94 11.23
C LEU A 261 -11.47 17.26 12.22
N ARG A 262 -10.23 17.53 11.79
CA ARG A 262 -9.09 17.75 12.70
C ARG A 262 -9.36 18.79 13.79
N GLU A 263 -10.03 19.89 13.45
CA GLU A 263 -10.38 20.96 14.40
C GLU A 263 -11.38 20.51 15.49
N HIS A 264 -12.15 19.45 15.22
CA HIS A 264 -13.12 18.87 16.14
C HIS A 264 -12.57 17.65 16.89
N LEU A 265 -11.43 17.11 16.46
CA LEU A 265 -10.80 15.91 17.01
C LEU A 265 -9.55 16.32 17.81
N THR A 266 -9.77 16.96 18.97
CA THR A 266 -8.70 17.47 19.84
C THR A 266 -7.80 16.39 20.45
N TRP A 267 -8.24 15.13 20.40
CA TRP A 267 -7.49 13.96 20.85
C TRP A 267 -6.54 13.40 19.78
N LEU A 268 -6.68 13.82 18.51
CA LEU A 268 -5.68 13.51 17.50
C LEU A 268 -4.45 14.40 17.74
N PRO A 269 -3.24 13.83 17.75
CA PRO A 269 -2.01 14.61 17.78
C PRO A 269 -1.94 15.59 16.59
#